data_AF-A0A5E7V644-F1
#
_entry.id   AF-A0A5E7V644-F1
#
_cell.length_a   1.000
_cell.length_b   1.000
_cell.length_c   1.000
_cell.angle_alpha   90.00
_cell.angle_beta   90.00
_cell.angle_gamma   90.00
#
_symmetry.space_group_name_H-M   'P 1'
#
loop_
_entity.id
_entity.type
_entity.pdbx_description
1 polymer ?
#
loop_
_entity_poly.entity_id
_entity_poly.type
_entity_poly.pdbx_seq_one_letter_code
_entity_poly.pdbx_strand_id
1 'polypeptide(L)'
;MQDNNVEFLFKRLTDFHLLRIIRAQKHVYEAPITAYLSDVFFSAGLAYGVSFEHIRRDLEGQFSDGHLMRTSTIRFVRKEGRFWVLTTMNSRYVIASFKKCHGRPSFQNFLRSTASEPGCPPHITH
;
A
#
# COMPACT_ATOMS: atom_id res chain seq x y z
N MET A 1 -0.65 -22.94 25.47
CA MET A 1 -1.35 -21.75 24.94
C MET A 1 -0.28 -20.73 24.61
N GLN A 2 -0.02 -20.50 23.32
CA GLN A 2 1.05 -19.61 22.86
C GLN A 2 0.45 -18.24 22.52
N ASP A 3 0.36 -17.40 23.54
CA ASP A 3 0.51 -15.95 23.38
C ASP A 3 2.00 -15.70 23.16
N ASN A 4 2.38 -15.09 22.02
CA ASN A 4 3.67 -14.41 21.73
C ASN A 4 3.98 -14.31 20.21
N ASN A 5 3.02 -13.87 19.38
CA ASN A 5 3.31 -13.62 17.94
C ASN A 5 3.10 -12.15 17.53
N VAL A 6 2.36 -11.36 18.32
CA VAL A 6 2.11 -9.95 18.02
C VAL A 6 3.31 -9.06 18.39
N GLU A 7 4.09 -9.45 19.40
CA GLU A 7 5.25 -8.69 19.87
C GLU A 7 6.47 -8.75 18.91
N PHE A 8 6.48 -9.70 17.96
CA PHE A 8 7.61 -9.92 17.05
C PHE A 8 7.56 -9.08 15.77
N LEU A 9 6.38 -8.61 15.31
CA LEU A 9 6.26 -7.79 14.10
C LEU A 9 6.59 -6.31 14.33
N PHE A 10 6.26 -5.76 15.51
CA PHE A 10 6.64 -4.40 15.89
C PHE A 10 8.16 -4.23 16.02
N LYS A 11 8.90 -5.33 16.26
CA LYS A 11 10.35 -5.33 16.52
C LYS A 11 11.24 -5.06 15.29
N ARG A 12 10.66 -4.84 14.09
CA ARG A 12 11.41 -4.57 12.84
C ARG A 12 11.02 -3.30 12.10
N LEU A 13 10.12 -2.49 12.65
CA LEU A 13 9.84 -1.18 12.09
C LEU A 13 10.95 -0.21 12.48
N THR A 14 11.88 0.02 11.55
CA THR A 14 12.88 1.07 11.71
C THR A 14 12.19 2.43 11.79
N ASP A 15 12.77 3.37 12.55
CA ASP A 15 12.30 4.77 12.64
C ASP A 15 12.07 5.39 11.26
N PHE A 16 12.84 4.95 10.28
CA PHE A 16 12.67 5.33 8.88
C PHE A 16 11.27 5.01 8.33
N HIS A 17 10.74 3.81 8.59
CA HIS A 17 9.39 3.44 8.10
C HIS A 17 8.33 4.29 8.79
N LEU A 18 8.42 4.49 10.11
CA LEU A 18 7.47 5.32 10.87
C LEU A 18 7.47 6.77 10.37
N LEU A 19 8.64 7.37 10.17
CA LEU A 19 8.77 8.73 9.63
C LEU A 19 8.15 8.84 8.22
N ARG A 20 8.24 7.80 7.40
CA ARG A 20 7.62 7.80 6.08
C ARG A 20 6.12 7.64 6.14
N ILE A 21 5.59 6.85 7.06
CA ILE A 21 4.15 6.74 7.32
C ILE A 21 3.59 8.08 7.80
N ILE A 22 4.22 8.73 8.78
CA ILE A 22 3.81 10.05 9.28
C ILE A 22 3.80 11.09 8.15
N ARG A 23 4.83 11.08 7.29
CA ARG A 23 4.89 11.99 6.13
C ARG A 23 3.80 11.69 5.10
N ALA A 24 3.45 10.42 4.91
CA ALA A 24 2.38 10.01 4.02
C ALA A 24 1.01 10.44 4.57
N GLN A 25 0.77 10.26 5.86
CA GLN A 25 -0.47 10.66 6.54
C GLN A 25 -0.71 12.17 6.54
N LYS A 26 0.37 12.98 6.52
CA LYS A 26 0.28 14.45 6.45
C LYS A 26 -0.03 14.99 5.05
N HIS A 27 -0.01 14.15 4.01
CA HIS A 27 -0.33 14.60 2.66
C HIS A 27 -1.84 14.64 2.45
N VAL A 28 -2.31 15.65 1.69
CA VAL A 28 -3.71 15.75 1.28
C VAL A 28 -3.89 14.98 -0.02
N TYR A 29 -4.65 13.88 0.03
CA TYR A 29 -4.96 13.02 -1.12
C TYR A 29 -6.27 13.43 -1.79
N GLU A 30 -6.42 13.08 -3.07
CA GLU A 30 -7.63 13.39 -3.85
C GLU A 30 -8.88 12.66 -3.33
N ALA A 31 -8.71 11.53 -2.65
CA ALA A 31 -9.81 10.76 -2.04
C ALA A 31 -9.34 10.02 -0.78
N PRO A 32 -10.27 9.46 0.02
CA PRO A 32 -9.95 8.74 1.24
C PRO A 32 -8.96 7.57 1.01
N ILE A 33 -7.98 7.48 1.89
CA ILE A 33 -6.99 6.39 1.92
C ILE A 33 -7.45 5.33 2.92
N THR A 34 -7.45 4.07 2.48
CA THR A 34 -7.78 2.90 3.30
C THR A 34 -6.63 2.59 4.27
N ALA A 35 -5.39 2.50 3.77
CA ALA A 35 -4.22 2.26 4.61
C ALA A 35 -2.92 2.78 3.99
N TYR A 36 -1.93 2.99 4.85
CA TYR A 36 -0.57 3.36 4.48
C TYR A 36 0.32 2.12 4.63
N LEU A 37 1.11 1.81 3.60
CA LEU A 37 1.87 0.57 3.55
C LEU A 37 3.39 0.84 3.64
N SER A 38 4.08 0.13 4.53
CA SER A 38 5.54 0.02 4.55
C SER A 38 6.00 -1.31 3.94
N ASP A 39 7.31 -1.42 3.67
CA ASP A 39 7.94 -2.60 3.08
C ASP A 39 7.20 -3.23 1.89
N VAL A 40 6.69 -2.38 1.00
CA VAL A 40 5.85 -2.83 -0.11
C VAL A 40 6.65 -3.56 -1.18
N PHE A 41 6.10 -4.66 -1.69
CA PHE A 41 6.52 -5.33 -2.91
C PHE A 41 5.31 -5.86 -3.68
N PHE A 42 5.51 -6.17 -4.96
CA PHE A 42 4.44 -6.58 -5.87
C PHE A 42 4.64 -8.00 -6.37
N SER A 43 3.54 -8.73 -6.54
CA SER A 43 3.52 -10.05 -7.18
C SER A 43 2.12 -10.34 -7.73
N ALA A 44 2.05 -10.93 -8.92
CA ALA A 44 0.79 -11.33 -9.57
C ALA A 44 -0.32 -10.25 -9.60
N GLY A 45 0.05 -8.98 -9.83
CA GLY A 45 -0.91 -7.86 -9.87
C GLY A 45 -1.43 -7.39 -8.50
N LEU A 46 -0.87 -7.93 -7.41
CA LEU A 46 -1.20 -7.59 -6.02
C LEU A 46 -0.01 -6.86 -5.37
N ALA A 47 -0.31 -6.03 -4.37
CA ALA A 47 0.69 -5.48 -3.46
C ALA A 47 0.65 -6.20 -2.11
N TYR A 48 1.83 -6.38 -1.54
CA TYR A 48 2.05 -6.91 -0.21
C TYR A 48 2.84 -5.87 0.58
N GLY A 49 2.51 -5.66 1.86
CA GLY A 49 3.21 -4.70 2.70
C GLY A 49 2.69 -4.71 4.13
N VAL A 50 3.37 -3.99 5.02
CA VAL A 50 2.90 -3.82 6.40
C VAL A 50 1.93 -2.64 6.45
N SER A 51 0.71 -2.88 6.92
CA SER A 51 -0.35 -1.85 6.98
C SER A 51 -0.27 -1.01 8.24
N PHE A 52 -0.50 0.29 8.05
CA PHE A 52 -0.71 1.29 9.09
C PHE A 52 -2.01 2.00 8.77
N GLU A 53 -2.93 1.95 9.70
CA GLU A 53 -4.24 2.55 9.51
C GLU A 53 -4.24 4.02 9.89
N HIS A 54 -5.24 4.74 9.40
CA HIS A 54 -5.56 6.06 9.93
C HIS A 54 -6.47 5.89 11.14
N ILE A 55 -6.16 6.63 12.21
CA ILE A 55 -6.94 7.07 13.39
C ILE A 55 -8.48 6.92 13.28
N ARG A 56 -8.99 5.70 13.10
CA ARG A 56 -10.34 5.28 13.42
C ARG A 56 -10.20 4.06 14.29
N ARG A 57 -9.90 4.37 15.55
CA ARG A 57 -9.95 3.44 16.67
C ARG A 57 -11.43 3.12 16.93
N ASP A 58 -12.07 2.41 16.03
CA ASP A 58 -13.41 1.88 16.25
C ASP A 58 -13.24 0.47 16.82
N LEU A 59 -13.27 0.42 18.17
CA LEU A 59 -13.91 -0.55 19.08
C LEU A 59 -13.72 -2.08 18.91
N GLU A 60 -13.16 -2.61 17.83
CA GLU A 60 -13.15 -4.07 17.57
C GLU A 60 -11.75 -4.67 17.34
N GLY A 61 -10.67 -3.89 17.51
CA GLY A 61 -9.31 -4.40 17.74
C GLY A 61 -8.68 -5.26 16.64
N GLN A 62 -9.35 -5.46 15.50
CA GLN A 62 -8.93 -6.43 14.48
C GLN A 62 -7.89 -5.89 13.49
N PHE A 63 -7.64 -4.58 13.50
CA PHE A 63 -6.61 -3.93 12.70
C PHE A 63 -5.60 -3.22 13.61
N SER A 64 -4.75 -4.01 14.26
CA SER A 64 -3.57 -3.46 14.93
C SER A 64 -2.59 -2.96 13.87
N ASP A 65 -2.03 -1.77 14.02
CA ASP A 65 -0.92 -1.34 13.15
C ASP A 65 0.18 -2.41 13.11
N GLY A 66 0.87 -2.54 11.97
CA GLY A 66 2.02 -3.43 11.88
C GLY A 66 1.72 -4.85 11.37
N HIS A 67 0.53 -5.16 10.88
CA HIS A 67 0.24 -6.46 10.24
C HIS A 67 0.67 -6.53 8.78
N LEU A 68 1.06 -7.73 8.33
CA LEU A 68 1.29 -7.99 6.92
C LEU A 68 -0.05 -8.06 6.18
N MET A 69 -0.23 -7.18 5.22
CA MET A 69 -1.41 -7.07 4.38
C MET A 69 -1.10 -7.48 2.94
N ARG A 70 -2.11 -8.06 2.28
CA ARG A 70 -2.18 -8.27 0.83
C ARG A 70 -3.37 -7.48 0.27
N THR A 71 -3.16 -6.69 -0.77
CA THR A 71 -4.26 -5.99 -1.46
C THR A 71 -5.06 -6.96 -2.34
N SER A 72 -6.27 -6.55 -2.72
CA SER A 72 -6.93 -7.09 -3.91
C SER A 72 -6.22 -6.62 -5.20
N THR A 73 -6.67 -7.13 -6.35
CA THR A 73 -6.13 -6.78 -7.66
C THR A 73 -6.12 -5.27 -7.86
N ILE A 74 -4.93 -4.76 -8.18
CA ILE A 74 -4.72 -3.34 -8.42
C ILE A 74 -5.32 -2.99 -9.78
N ARG A 75 -6.21 -2.00 -9.79
CA ARG A 75 -6.82 -1.48 -11.02
C ARG A 75 -5.94 -0.45 -11.69
N PHE A 76 -5.36 0.46 -10.90
CA PHE A 76 -4.40 1.44 -11.39
C PHE A 76 -3.52 1.97 -10.27
N VAL A 77 -2.43 2.61 -10.67
CA VAL A 77 -1.48 3.26 -9.77
C VAL A 77 -1.26 4.69 -10.23
N ARG A 78 -1.38 5.64 -9.31
CA ARG A 78 -1.15 7.07 -9.58
C ARG A 78 -0.14 7.63 -8.60
N LYS A 79 0.55 8.68 -9.03
CA LYS A 79 1.43 9.45 -8.16
C LYS A 79 0.67 10.67 -7.64
N GLU A 80 0.53 10.78 -6.32
CA GLU A 80 -0.07 11.92 -5.64
C GLU A 80 1.04 12.60 -4.81
N GLY A 81 1.46 13.78 -5.25
CA GLY A 81 2.66 14.45 -4.76
C GLY A 81 3.91 13.56 -4.90
N ARG A 82 4.46 13.12 -3.76
CA ARG A 82 5.65 12.26 -3.71
C ARG A 82 5.33 10.78 -3.45
N PHE A 83 4.07 10.44 -3.26
CA PHE A 83 3.63 9.11 -2.88
C PHE A 83 2.96 8.40 -4.06
N TRP A 84 3.12 7.09 -4.09
CA TRP A 84 2.36 6.24 -5.01
C TRP A 84 1.09 5.78 -4.31
N VAL A 85 -0.04 5.90 -5.00
CA VAL A 85 -1.36 5.50 -4.54
C VAL A 85 -1.86 4.37 -5.43
N LEU A 86 -2.12 3.23 -4.79
CA LEU A 86 -2.71 2.05 -5.41
C LEU A 86 -4.22 2.14 -5.27
N THR A 87 -4.94 1.95 -6.37
CA THR A 87 -6.40 1.85 -6.33
C THR A 87 -6.82 0.45 -6.73
N THR A 88 -7.59 -0.20 -5.86
CA THR A 88 -8.28 -1.46 -6.16
C THR A 88 -9.75 -1.15 -6.44
N MET A 89 -10.63 -2.17 -6.47
CA MET A 89 -12.06 -1.92 -6.70
C MET A 89 -12.68 -0.97 -5.67
N ASN A 90 -12.42 -1.19 -4.38
CA ASN A 90 -13.10 -0.50 -3.28
C ASN A 90 -12.13 0.09 -2.24
N SER A 91 -10.83 0.15 -2.54
CA SER A 91 -9.82 0.55 -1.56
C SER A 91 -8.67 1.30 -2.20
N ARG A 92 -8.05 2.19 -1.41
CA ARG A 92 -6.91 3.00 -1.82
C ARG A 92 -5.77 2.86 -0.82
N TYR A 93 -4.58 2.56 -1.31
CA TYR A 93 -3.42 2.30 -0.46
C TYR A 93 -2.27 3.22 -0.84
N VAL A 94 -1.62 3.81 0.16
CA VAL A 94 -0.44 4.64 -0.07
C VAL A 94 0.82 3.84 0.17
N ILE A 95 1.76 3.86 -0.77
CA ILE A 95 3.10 3.29 -0.56
C ILE A 95 3.97 4.31 0.17
N ALA A 96 4.17 4.11 1.47
CA ALA A 96 5.09 4.93 2.24
C ALA A 96 6.55 4.51 2.01
N SER A 97 6.82 3.20 1.91
CA SER A 97 8.17 2.68 1.62
C SER A 97 8.14 1.34 0.89
N PHE A 98 9.18 1.08 0.10
CA PHE A 98 9.39 -0.21 -0.56
C PHE A 98 10.22 -1.16 0.29
N LYS A 99 9.96 -2.46 0.19
CA LYS A 99 10.80 -3.50 0.79
C LYS A 99 12.24 -3.36 0.29
N LYS A 100 13.21 -3.43 1.20
CA LYS A 100 14.64 -3.37 0.83
C LYS A 100 14.96 -4.44 -0.23
N CYS A 101 15.76 -4.06 -1.23
CA CYS A 101 16.18 -4.87 -2.38
C CYS A 101 15.07 -5.29 -3.36
N HIS A 102 13.89 -5.71 -2.90
CA HIS A 102 12.88 -6.34 -3.76
C HIS A 102 11.67 -5.45 -4.10
N GLY A 103 11.36 -4.44 -3.27
CA GLY A 103 10.14 -3.66 -3.42
C GLY A 103 10.13 -2.78 -4.67
N ARG A 104 11.22 -2.04 -4.91
CA ARG A 104 11.34 -1.19 -6.10
C ARG A 104 11.41 -1.97 -7.42
N PRO A 105 12.24 -3.02 -7.54
CA PRO A 105 12.28 -3.83 -8.76
C PRO A 105 10.93 -4.48 -9.07
N SER A 106 10.23 -5.04 -8.07
CA SER A 106 8.90 -5.63 -8.28
C SER A 106 7.86 -4.60 -8.71
N PHE A 107 7.90 -3.39 -8.14
CA PHE A 107 7.02 -2.30 -8.56
C PHE A 107 7.28 -1.87 -10.01
N GLN A 108 8.54 -1.74 -10.42
CA GLN A 108 8.88 -1.40 -11.81
C GLN A 108 8.44 -2.50 -12.80
N ASN A 109 8.59 -3.77 -12.42
CA ASN A 109 8.07 -4.88 -13.21
C ASN A 109 6.56 -4.80 -13.36
N PHE A 110 5.84 -4.56 -12.25
CA PHE A 110 4.38 -4.37 -12.28
C PHE A 110 3.96 -3.21 -13.20
N LEU A 111 4.63 -2.06 -13.13
CA LEU A 111 4.34 -0.93 -14.02
C LEU A 111 4.60 -1.26 -15.49
N ARG A 112 5.67 -2.01 -15.80
CA ARG A 112 5.93 -2.46 -17.17
C ARG A 112 4.87 -3.44 -17.67
N SER A 113 4.48 -4.42 -16.86
CA SER A 113 3.47 -5.40 -17.25
C SER A 113 2.11 -4.76 -17.50
N THR A 114 1.74 -3.73 -16.74
CA THR A 114 0.48 -3.00 -16.90
C THR A 114 0.51 -1.97 -18.04
N ALA A 115 1.68 -1.43 -18.38
CA ALA A 115 1.84 -0.55 -19.54
C ALA A 115 1.76 -1.31 -20.88
N SER A 116 2.05 -2.61 -20.88
CA SER A 116 1.98 -3.47 -22.07
C SER A 116 0.58 -4.04 -22.34
N GLU A 117 -0.41 -3.78 -21.49
CA GLU A 117 -1.81 -4.07 -21.80
C GLU A 117 -2.40 -2.87 -22.57
N PRO A 118 -2.65 -2.98 -23.90
CA PRO A 118 -3.33 -1.93 -24.64
C PRO A 118 -4.78 -1.86 -24.16
N GLY A 119 -5.04 -0.98 -23.20
CA GLY A 119 -6.39 -0.59 -22.80
C GLY A 119 -7.11 0.04 -24.00
N CYS A 120 -8.26 -0.54 -24.33
CA CYS A 120 -9.25 -0.10 -25.32
C CYS A 120 -9.37 1.44 -25.41
N PRO A 121 -9.44 2.06 -26.61
CA PRO A 121 -9.59 3.51 -26.74
C PRO A 121 -10.95 3.97 -26.19
N PRO A 122 -11.06 5.24 -25.74
CA PRO A 122 -12.32 5.77 -25.22
C PRO A 122 -13.43 5.65 -26.26
N HIS A 123 -14.57 5.09 -25.86
CA HIS A 123 -15.79 5.12 -26.65
C HIS A 123 -16.21 6.59 -26.78
N ILE A 124 -15.93 7.18 -27.93
CA ILE A 124 -16.48 8.47 -28.32
C ILE A 124 -17.92 8.16 -28.76
N THR A 125 -18.88 8.47 -27.89
CA THR A 125 -20.28 8.51 -28.28
C THR A 125 -20.53 9.88 -28.92
N HIS A 126 -20.92 9.87 -30.20
CA HIS A 126 -21.46 11.02 -30.92
C HIS A 126 -22.78 11.49 -30.32
#